data_AF-A0A2H5PWH3-F1
#
_entry.id   AF-A0A2H5PWH3-F1
#
_cell.length_a   1.000
_cell.length_b   1.000
_cell.length_c   1.000
_cell.angle_alpha   90.00
_cell.angle_beta   90.00
_cell.angle_gamma   90.00
#
_symmetry.space_group_name_H-M   'P 1'
#
loop_
_entity.id
_entity.type
_entity.pdbx_description
1 polymer ?
#
loop_
_entity_poly.entity_id
_entity_poly.type
_entity_poly.pdbx_seq_one_letter_code
_entity_poly.pdbx_strand_id
1 'polypeptide(L)'
;MQFVQVGEFNRMNGATVVYDVESVSAYSFAGSTWIGYDDEISATIKIGFAQALGLRGYFFWALSYDDEWKISTQVARAWIRND
;
A
#
# COMPACT_ATOMS: atom_id res chain seq x y z
N MET A 1 11.67 -4.26 -1.21
CA MET A 1 11.12 -5.20 -2.23
C MET A 1 9.98 -4.49 -2.95
N GLN A 2 9.73 -4.75 -4.23
CA GLN A 2 8.63 -4.13 -4.99
C GLN A 2 7.28 -4.69 -4.50
N PHE A 3 6.18 -3.93 -4.56
CA PHE A 3 4.89 -4.38 -4.03
C PHE A 3 4.39 -5.68 -4.69
N VAL A 4 4.51 -5.81 -6.01
CA VAL A 4 4.21 -7.06 -6.74
C VAL A 4 5.00 -8.26 -6.20
N GLN A 5 6.28 -8.05 -5.84
CA GLN A 5 7.14 -9.10 -5.27
C GLN A 5 6.76 -9.45 -3.82
N VAL A 6 6.13 -8.52 -3.08
CA VAL A 6 5.55 -8.81 -1.75
C VAL A 6 4.38 -9.78 -1.89
N GLY A 7 3.50 -9.56 -2.86
CA GLY A 7 2.39 -10.48 -3.16
C GLY A 7 2.90 -11.88 -3.52
N GLU A 8 3.95 -11.96 -4.33
CA GLU A 8 4.60 -13.23 -4.68
C GLU A 8 5.21 -13.92 -3.45
N PHE A 9 5.97 -13.19 -2.64
CA PHE A 9 6.54 -13.71 -1.39
C PHE A 9 5.46 -14.25 -0.46
N ASN A 10 4.37 -13.51 -0.26
CA ASN A 10 3.28 -13.90 0.61
C ASN A 10 2.64 -15.22 0.16
N ARG A 11 2.34 -15.34 -1.13
CA ARG A 11 1.73 -16.53 -1.73
C ARG A 11 2.66 -17.75 -1.70
N MET A 12 3.95 -17.56 -2.03
CA MET A 12 4.90 -18.67 -2.10
C MET A 12 5.29 -19.22 -0.73
N ASN A 13 5.28 -18.38 0.30
CA ASN A 13 5.78 -18.75 1.64
C ASN A 13 4.67 -18.91 2.68
N GLY A 14 3.40 -18.73 2.31
CA GLY A 14 2.29 -18.73 3.26
C GLY A 14 2.49 -17.68 4.37
N ALA A 15 2.98 -16.50 4.01
CA ALA A 15 3.34 -15.47 4.98
C ALA A 15 2.12 -14.99 5.76
N THR A 16 2.32 -14.69 7.05
CA THR A 16 1.31 -13.97 7.83
C THR A 16 1.37 -12.49 7.45
N VAL A 17 0.25 -11.93 7.01
CA VAL A 17 0.09 -10.52 6.65
C VAL A 17 -0.64 -9.80 7.77
N VAL A 18 -0.10 -8.66 8.20
CA VAL A 18 -0.66 -7.84 9.28
C VAL A 18 -0.78 -6.41 8.79
N TYR A 19 -1.95 -5.81 9.00
CA TYR A 19 -2.14 -4.37 8.94
C TYR A 19 -1.99 -3.80 10.37
N ASP A 20 -1.05 -2.87 10.55
CA ASP A 20 -0.80 -2.22 11.82
C ASP A 20 -1.48 -0.84 11.86
N VAL A 21 -2.47 -0.72 12.75
CA VAL A 21 -3.30 0.49 12.89
C VAL A 21 -2.52 1.68 13.44
N GLU A 22 -1.50 1.45 14.28
CA GLU A 22 -0.74 2.52 14.92
C GLU A 22 0.19 3.23 13.93
N SER A 23 0.89 2.46 13.10
CA SER A 23 1.77 3.02 12.06
C SER A 23 1.09 3.32 10.74
N VAL A 24 -0.16 2.85 10.54
CA VAL A 24 -0.88 2.91 9.26
C VAL A 24 -0.02 2.31 8.15
N SER A 25 0.42 1.07 8.37
CA SER A 25 1.26 0.32 7.43
C SER A 25 0.92 -1.16 7.43
N ALA A 26 1.46 -1.90 6.47
CA ALA A 26 1.35 -3.36 6.43
C ALA A 26 2.72 -4.01 6.58
N TYR A 27 2.73 -5.21 7.13
CA TYR A 27 3.90 -6.06 7.11
C TYR A 27 3.56 -7.53 6.95
N SER A 28 4.50 -8.27 6.36
CA SER A 28 4.44 -9.71 6.20
C SER A 28 5.62 -10.38 6.88
N PHE A 29 5.41 -11.58 7.42
CA PHE A 29 6.50 -12.41 7.89
C PHE A 29 6.30 -13.91 7.61
N ALA A 30 7.41 -14.58 7.29
CA ALA A 30 7.50 -16.02 7.14
C ALA A 30 8.91 -16.48 7.54
N GLY A 31 9.02 -17.40 8.51
CA GLY A 31 10.30 -17.82 9.06
C GLY A 31 11.07 -16.65 9.67
N SER A 32 12.30 -16.41 9.19
CA SER A 32 13.16 -15.30 9.62
C SER A 32 13.04 -14.04 8.76
N THR A 33 12.14 -14.02 7.77
CA THR A 33 11.98 -12.89 6.86
C THR A 33 10.79 -12.04 7.28
N TRP A 34 11.03 -10.73 7.43
CA TRP A 34 10.02 -9.71 7.72
C TRP A 34 10.10 -8.61 6.68
N ILE A 35 8.94 -8.14 6.20
CA ILE A 35 8.84 -7.20 5.08
C ILE A 35 7.77 -6.16 5.42
N GLY A 36 8.15 -4.90 5.55
CA GLY A 36 7.23 -3.77 5.71
C GLY A 36 6.92 -3.10 4.37
N TYR A 37 5.68 -2.71 4.16
CA TYR A 37 5.20 -2.10 2.91
C TYR A 37 3.90 -1.30 3.11
N ASP A 38 3.49 -0.56 2.09
CA ASP A 38 2.13 -0.03 1.96
C ASP A 38 1.29 -1.00 1.13
N ASP A 39 0.12 -1.32 1.64
CA ASP A 39 -0.93 -2.09 0.99
C ASP A 39 -2.12 -1.19 0.61
N GLU A 40 -3.17 -1.80 0.10
CA GLU A 40 -4.40 -1.13 -0.30
C GLU A 40 -5.02 -0.29 0.83
N ILE A 41 -5.01 -0.81 2.06
CA ILE A 41 -5.64 -0.19 3.23
C ILE A 41 -4.82 1.04 3.67
N SER A 42 -3.54 0.83 3.94
CA SER A 42 -2.62 1.88 4.38
C SER A 42 -2.49 3.00 3.34
N ALA A 43 -2.39 2.66 2.05
CA ALA A 43 -2.37 3.66 0.98
C ALA A 43 -3.66 4.49 0.95
N THR A 44 -4.83 3.85 1.02
CA THR A 44 -6.12 4.56 1.02
C THR A 44 -6.23 5.54 2.19
N ILE A 45 -5.81 5.12 3.38
CA ILE A 45 -5.85 5.97 4.59
C ILE A 45 -4.89 7.15 4.46
N LYS A 46 -3.65 6.91 4.01
CA LYS A 46 -2.65 7.98 3.82
C LYS A 46 -3.12 9.05 2.83
N ILE A 47 -3.83 8.65 1.79
CA ILE A 47 -4.35 9.57 0.77
C ILE A 47 -5.59 10.32 1.27
N GLY A 48 -6.48 9.65 2.02
CA GLY A 48 -7.55 10.35 2.75
C GLY A 48 -7.00 11.38 3.74
N PHE A 49 -5.92 11.05 4.44
CA PHE A 49 -5.22 11.97 5.34
C PHE A 49 -4.62 13.17 4.60
N ALA A 50 -3.91 12.93 3.49
CA ALA A 50 -3.39 14.01 2.64
C ALA A 50 -4.50 14.94 2.15
N GLN A 51 -5.65 14.38 1.75
CA GLN A 51 -6.81 15.15 1.33
C GLN A 51 -7.42 15.97 2.46
N ALA A 52 -7.58 15.39 3.65
CA ALA A 52 -8.11 16.07 4.82
C ALA A 52 -7.23 17.26 5.25
N LEU A 53 -5.93 17.18 5.01
CA LEU A 53 -4.98 18.27 5.24
C LEU A 53 -4.97 19.34 4.13
N GLY A 54 -5.75 19.16 3.06
CA GLY A 54 -5.76 20.07 1.92
C GLY A 54 -4.47 20.01 1.08
N LEU A 55 -3.72 18.90 1.13
CA LEU A 55 -2.56 18.72 0.27
C LEU A 55 -2.99 18.59 -1.20
N ARG A 56 -2.10 19.02 -2.10
CA ARG A 56 -2.42 19.10 -3.54
C ARG A 56 -2.60 17.73 -4.20
N GLY A 57 -2.01 16.67 -3.64
CA GLY A 57 -2.05 15.34 -4.21
C GLY A 57 -1.05 14.38 -3.56
N TYR A 58 -0.79 13.29 -4.26
CA TYR A 58 0.12 12.21 -3.90
C TYR A 58 0.84 11.73 -5.17
N PHE A 59 1.91 10.96 -5.00
CA PHE A 59 2.58 10.26 -6.10
C PHE A 59 3.09 8.90 -5.63
N PHE A 60 3.30 7.99 -6.57
CA PHE A 60 3.86 6.66 -6.30
C PHE A 60 5.30 6.58 -6.79
N TRP A 61 6.16 5.91 -6.01
CA TRP A 61 7.49 5.48 -6.45
C TRP A 61 7.64 3.95 -6.31
N ALA A 62 7.82 3.20 -7.39
CA ALA A 62 7.50 3.55 -8.77
C ALA A 62 6.24 2.81 -9.20
N LEU A 63 5.53 3.36 -10.17
CA LEU A 63 4.28 2.79 -10.68
C LEU A 63 4.47 1.35 -11.22
N SER A 64 5.66 1.03 -11.72
CA SER A 64 6.03 -0.32 -12.17
C SER A 64 6.17 -1.35 -11.05
N TYR A 65 6.12 -0.94 -9.78
CA TYR A 65 6.20 -1.85 -8.64
C TYR A 65 4.83 -2.32 -8.15
N ASP A 66 3.76 -1.70 -8.64
CA ASP A 66 2.38 -2.05 -8.31
C ASP A 66 2.02 -3.44 -8.90
N ASP A 67 1.06 -4.10 -8.27
CA ASP A 67 0.53 -5.39 -8.71
C ASP A 67 -0.68 -5.14 -9.60
N GLU A 68 -0.51 -5.19 -10.93
CA GLU A 68 -1.59 -4.95 -11.90
C GLU A 68 -2.43 -3.69 -11.61
N TRP A 69 -1.77 -2.59 -11.24
CA TRP A 69 -2.42 -1.30 -10.91
C TRP A 69 -3.33 -1.33 -9.68
N LYS A 70 -3.18 -2.32 -8.79
CA LYS A 70 -4.08 -2.54 -7.65
C LYS A 70 -4.14 -1.33 -6.71
N ILE A 71 -2.98 -0.91 -6.16
CA ILE A 71 -2.95 0.23 -5.23
C ILE A 71 -3.30 1.51 -5.99
N SER A 72 -2.68 1.73 -7.15
CA SER A 72 -2.86 2.96 -7.92
C SER A 72 -4.31 3.19 -8.35
N THR A 73 -5.01 2.14 -8.79
CA THR A 73 -6.44 2.20 -9.15
C THR A 73 -7.32 2.48 -7.94
N GLN A 74 -7.08 1.78 -6.83
CA GLN A 74 -7.87 1.95 -5.61
C GLN A 74 -7.74 3.37 -5.07
N VAL A 75 -6.52 3.86 -4.98
CA VAL A 75 -6.20 5.21 -4.52
C VAL A 75 -6.79 6.28 -5.44
N ALA A 76 -6.67 6.10 -6.76
CA ALA A 76 -7.24 7.04 -7.72
C ALA A 76 -8.77 7.17 -7.59
N ARG A 77 -9.46 6.10 -7.19
CA ARG A 77 -10.90 6.10 -6.90
C ARG A 77 -11.24 6.73 -5.56
N ALA A 78 -10.34 6.64 -4.57
CA ALA A 78 -10.54 7.20 -3.24
C ALA A 78 -10.35 8.73 -3.20
N TRP A 79 -9.54 9.29 -4.10
CA TRP A 79 -9.28 10.74 -4.14
C TRP A 79 -10.45 11.52 -4.72
N ILE A 80 -11.11 12.35 -3.90
CA ILE A 80 -12.18 13.23 -4.37
C ILE A 80 -11.57 14.41 -5.14
N ARG A 81 -12.04 14.66 -6.37
CA ARG A 81 -11.64 15.85 -7.14
C ARG A 81 -12.62 16.99 -6.84
N ASN A 82 -12.08 18.20 -6.73
CA ASN A 82 -12.85 19.44 -6.52
C ASN A 82 -12.89 20.27 -7.81
N ASP A 83 -12.94 19.61 -8.98
CA ASP A 83 -13.04 20.26 -10.29
C ASP A 83 -14.43 20.85 -10.56
#